data_AF-A0A2P9HES1-F1
#
_entry.id   AF-A0A2P9HES1-F1
#
_cell.length_a   1.000
_cell.length_b   1.000
_cell.length_c   1.000
_cell.angle_alpha   90.00
_cell.angle_beta   90.00
_cell.angle_gamma   90.00
#
_symmetry.space_group_name_H-M   'P 1'
#
loop_
_entity.id
_entity.type
_entity.pdbx_description
1 polymer ?
#
loop_
_entity_poly.entity_id
_entity_poly.type
_entity_poly.pdbx_seq_one_letter_code
_entity_poly.pdbx_strand_id
1 'polypeptide(L)' 'MKRSRGHPPPVIDTLLASTAIEYDLYLVTRNVKDTKPSGALVFDPWNDDPALFPLSPRHSRLRR' A
#
# COMPACT_ATOMS: atom_id res chain seq x y z
N MET A 1 4.03 22.92 6.28
CA MET A 1 4.65 22.09 7.34
C MET A 1 3.55 21.25 8.00
N LYS A 2 3.44 19.95 7.68
CA LYS A 2 2.41 19.06 8.25
C LYS A 2 2.92 18.52 9.59
N ARG A 3 2.22 18.85 10.69
CA ARG A 3 2.63 18.57 12.06
C ARG A 3 2.50 17.08 12.39
N SER A 4 3.58 16.44 12.79
CA SER A 4 3.59 15.11 13.42
C SER A 4 3.12 15.22 14.86
N ARG A 5 1.81 15.08 15.10
CA ARG A 5 1.23 14.98 16.45
C ARG A 5 0.12 13.93 16.43
N GLY A 6 0.44 12.69 16.78
CA GLY A 6 -0.52 11.64 17.16
C GLY A 6 -1.80 11.56 16.32
N HIS A 7 -1.72 11.90 15.03
CA HIS A 7 -2.90 11.95 14.18
C HIS A 7 -3.14 10.52 13.73
N PRO A 8 -4.35 9.97 13.92
CA PRO A 8 -4.69 8.72 13.27
C PRO A 8 -4.38 8.87 11.77
N PRO A 9 -3.86 7.82 11.12
CA PRO A 9 -3.57 7.87 9.70
C PRO A 9 -4.82 8.40 8.96
N PRO A 10 -4.64 9.23 7.91
CA PRO A 10 -5.77 9.75 7.15
C PRO A 10 -6.72 8.59 6.81
N VAL A 11 -8.01 8.77 7.07
CA VAL A 11 -9.01 7.70 6.95
C VAL A 11 -8.94 7.05 5.56
N ILE A 12 -8.76 7.87 4.52
CA ILE A 12 -8.62 7.41 3.14
C ILE A 12 -7.39 6.52 2.96
N ASP A 13 -6.22 6.92 3.48
CA ASP A 13 -4.98 6.15 3.35
C ASP A 13 -5.11 4.78 4.04
N THR A 14 -5.82 4.75 5.18
CA THR A 14 -6.10 3.51 5.91
C THR A 14 -7.07 2.60 5.15
N LEU A 15 -8.13 3.16 4.56
CA LEU A 15 -9.09 2.39 3.74
C LEU A 15 -8.42 1.78 2.50
N LEU A 16 -7.56 2.55 1.82
CA LEU A 16 -6.80 2.07 0.67
C LEU A 16 -5.81 0.98 1.07
N ALA A 17 -5.09 1.16 2.18
CA ALA A 17 -4.19 0.14 2.71
C ALA A 17 -4.92 -1.16 3.10
N SER A 18 -6.05 -1.06 3.81
CA SER A 18 -6.87 -2.23 4.16
C SER A 18 -7.36 -2.97 2.91
N THR A 19 -7.77 -2.23 1.86
CA THR A 19 -8.17 -2.82 0.58
C THR A 19 -7.01 -3.55 -0.08
N ALA A 20 -5.81 -2.95 -0.08
CA ALA A 20 -4.64 -3.59 -0.66
C ALA A 20 -4.28 -4.89 0.08
N ILE A 21 -4.36 -4.90 1.42
CA ILE A 21 -4.11 -6.09 2.24
C ILE A 21 -5.15 -7.18 1.97
N GLU A 22 -6.45 -6.84 1.99
CA GLU A 22 -7.54 -7.82 1.82
C GLU A 22 -7.49 -8.53 0.45
N TYR A 23 -7.02 -7.83 -0.59
CA TYR A 23 -7.00 -8.32 -1.97
C TYR A 23 -5.60 -8.70 -2.47
N ASP A 24 -4.59 -8.74 -1.60
CA ASP A 24 -3.19 -9.07 -1.95
C ASP A 24 -2.66 -8.20 -3.11
N LEU A 25 -2.85 -6.88 -2.98
CA LEU A 25 -2.44 -5.88 -3.97
C LEU A 25 -1.25 -5.06 -3.48
N TYR A 26 -0.50 -4.51 -4.43
CA TYR A 26 0.43 -3.41 -4.16
C TYR A 26 -0.33 -2.08 -4.09
N LEU A 27 -0.16 -1.34 -2.99
CA LEU A 27 -0.64 0.03 -2.87
C LEU A 27 0.36 0.98 -3.51
N VAL A 28 0.05 1.44 -4.72
CA VAL A 28 0.86 2.45 -5.42
C VAL A 28 0.54 3.84 -4.87
N THR A 29 1.52 4.50 -4.23
CA THR A 29 1.31 5.85 -3.67
C THR A 29 2.60 6.61 -3.49
N ARG A 30 2.53 7.93 -3.67
CA ARG A 30 3.58 8.88 -3.27
C ARG A 30 3.57 9.21 -1.77
N ASN A 31 2.48 8.89 -1.05
CA ASN A 31 2.35 9.15 0.38
C ASN A 31 2.85 7.98 1.23
N VAL A 32 4.08 7.55 0.97
CA VAL A 32 4.69 6.37 1.60
C VAL A 32 4.74 6.51 3.12
N LYS A 33 5.03 7.71 3.62
CA LYS A 33 5.18 7.97 5.06
C LYS A 33 3.91 7.67 5.86
N ASP A 34 2.73 8.00 5.32
CA ASP A 34 1.46 7.83 6.03
C ASP A 34 0.88 6.41 5.81
N THR A 35 1.28 5.73 4.73
CA THR A 35 0.75 4.40 4.36
C THR A 35 1.62 3.24 4.83
N LYS A 36 2.94 3.39 4.91
CA LYS A 36 3.87 2.33 5.37
C LYS A 36 3.56 1.76 6.75
N PRO A 37 3.08 2.53 7.76
CA PRO A 37 2.71 1.98 9.07
C PRO A 37 1.51 1.01 9.03
N SER A 38 0.72 0.98 7.95
CA SER A 38 -0.44 0.08 7.82
C SER A 38 -0.08 -1.39 7.61
N GLY A 39 1.16 -1.69 7.19
CA GLY A 39 1.59 -3.03 6.81
C GLY A 39 1.24 -3.45 5.37
N ALA A 40 0.57 -2.59 4.59
CA ALA A 40 0.36 -2.85 3.17
C ALA A 40 1.70 -2.86 2.39
N LEU A 41 1.76 -3.65 1.31
CA LEU A 41 2.87 -3.60 0.37
C LEU A 41 2.77 -2.32 -0.45
N VAL A 42 3.62 -1.34 -0.16
CA VAL A 42 3.61 -0.02 -0.80
C VAL A 42 4.64 0.02 -1.93
N PHE A 43 4.23 0.56 -3.08
CA PHE A 43 5.11 0.89 -4.20
C PHE A 43 5.11 2.42 -4.41
N ASP A 44 6.28 3.03 -4.32
CA ASP A 44 6.51 4.44 -4.61
C ASP A 44 6.91 4.63 -6.08
N PRO A 45 6.04 5.20 -6.93
CA PRO A 45 6.31 5.34 -8.37
C PRO A 45 7.48 6.29 -8.69
N TRP A 46 8.03 7.00 -7.71
CA TRP A 46 9.16 7.90 -7.92
C TRP A 46 10.51 7.35 -7.50
N ASN A 47 10.52 6.35 -6.63
CA ASN A 47 11.75 5.88 -6.00
C ASN A 47 11.94 4.36 -6.12
N ASP A 48 10.87 3.60 -6.27
CA ASP A 48 10.95 2.14 -6.36
C ASP A 48 11.16 1.67 -7.80
N ASP A 49 11.97 0.62 -7.94
CA ASP A 49 12.16 -0.08 -9.21
C ASP A 49 10.98 -1.03 -9.48
N PRO A 50 10.22 -0.86 -10.57
CA PRO A 50 9.11 -1.76 -10.93
C PRO A 50 9.53 -3.24 -11.05
N ALA A 51 10.79 -3.54 -11.35
CA ALA A 51 11.27 -4.92 -11.45
C ALA A 51 11.23 -5.67 -10.10
N LEU A 52 11.22 -4.95 -8.98
CA LEU A 52 11.13 -5.51 -7.63
C LEU A 52 9.69 -5.83 -7.22
N PHE A 53 8.70 -5.43 -8.01
CA PHE A 53 7.27 -5.59 -7.73
C PHE A 53 6.62 -6.45 -8.82
N PRO A 54 6.90 -7.77 -8.83
CA PRO A 54 6.36 -8.65 -9.85
C PRO A 54 4.83 -8.66 -9.74
N LEU A 55 4.17 -8.24 -10.81
CA LEU A 55 2.74 -8.46 -10.99
C LEU A 55 2.57 -9.96 -11.19
N SER A 56 2.15 -10.66 -10.13
CA SER A 56 1.79 -12.07 -10.28
C SER A 56 0.69 -12.16 -11.35
N PRO A 57 0.80 -13.06 -12.35
CA PRO A 57 -0.28 -13.34 -13.26
C PRO A 57 -1.35 -14.09 -12.46
N ARG A 58 -2.16 -13.36 -11.70
CA ARG A 58 -3.25 -13.82 -10.82
C ARG A 58 -3.36 -15.34 -10.73
N HIS A 59 -2.84 -15.88 -9.63
CA HIS A 59 -3.40 -17.02 -8.89
C HIS A 59 -4.75 -17.49 -9.46
N SER A 60 -4.72 -18.49 -10.34
CA SER A 60 -5.94 -19.18 -10.74
C SER A 60 -6.54 -19.82 -9.50
N ARG A 61 -7.66 -19.29 -9.01
CA ARG A 61 -8.60 -19.96 -8.09
C ARG A 61 -7.94 -20.84 -7.02
N LEU A 62 -7.57 -20.24 -5.90
CA LEU A 62 -7.40 -21.02 -4.66
C LEU A 62 -7.86 -20.19 -3.46
N ARG A 63 -9.17 -19.90 -3.45
CA ARG A 63 -9.94 -19.83 -2.21
C ARG A 63 -10.99 -20.93 -2.32
N ARG A 64 -10.70 -22.04 -1.67
CA ARG A 64 -11.66 -23.10 -1.35
C ARG A 64 -12.53 -22.61 -0.20
#